data_AF-A0A0M4T9G5-F1
#
_entry.id   AF-A0A0M4T9G5-F1
#
_cell.length_a   1.000
_cell.length_b   1.000
_cell.length_c   1.000
_cell.angle_alpha   90.00
_cell.angle_beta   90.00
_cell.angle_gamma   90.00
#
_symmetry.space_group_name_H-M   'P 1'
#
loop_
_entity.id
_entity.type
_entity.pdbx_description
1 polymer ?
#
loop_
_entity_poly.entity_id
_entity_poly.type
_entity_poly.pdbx_seq_one_letter_code
_entity_poly.pdbx_strand_id
1 'polypeptide(L)'
;MQGFYQRADAIIGLANSQLGEDAHSGQVGASLLYAAARYSASVASIGFVKGDDFAKEKDDIVEFYVKQYRQMLSDNLTDYAQNFDQYININKQS
;
A
#
# COMPACT_ATOMS: atom_id res chain seq x y z
N MET A 1 7.06 15.80 -6.01
CA MET A 1 7.40 14.57 -5.25
C MET A 1 7.08 14.67 -3.76
N GLN A 2 7.39 15.78 -3.08
CA GLN A 2 7.14 15.91 -1.62
C GLN A 2 5.69 15.61 -1.18
N GLY A 3 4.68 16.12 -1.89
CA GLY A 3 3.28 15.87 -1.53
C GLY A 3 2.80 14.42 -1.73
N PHE A 4 3.49 13.61 -2.55
CA PHE A 4 3.19 12.18 -2.67
C PHE A 4 3.61 11.44 -1.40
N TYR A 5 4.86 11.61 -0.98
CA TYR A 5 5.41 10.98 0.22
C TYR A 5 4.64 11.40 1.47
N GLN A 6 4.34 12.68 1.64
CA GLN A 6 3.53 13.17 2.78
C GLN A 6 2.16 12.48 2.89
N ARG A 7 1.49 12.21 1.74
CA ARG A 7 0.22 11.48 1.77
C ARG A 7 0.40 10.00 2.07
N ALA A 8 1.45 9.37 1.56
CA ALA A 8 1.78 7.99 1.89
C ALA A 8 2.10 7.83 3.39
N ASP A 9 2.90 8.73 3.94
CA ASP A 9 3.26 8.75 5.36
C ASP A 9 2.03 8.96 6.25
N ALA A 10 1.09 9.83 5.85
CA ALA A 10 -0.15 10.01 6.59
C ALA A 10 -0.99 8.72 6.65
N ILE A 11 -1.01 7.93 5.57
CA ILE A 11 -1.70 6.63 5.54
C ILE A 11 -0.97 5.61 6.42
N ILE A 12 0.36 5.57 6.39
CA ILE A 12 1.18 4.73 7.27
C ILE A 12 0.95 5.11 8.74
N GLY A 13 0.89 6.40 9.06
CA GLY A 13 0.57 6.89 10.40
C GLY A 13 -0.79 6.40 10.91
N LEU A 14 -1.81 6.42 10.05
CA LEU A 14 -3.14 5.88 10.38
C LEU A 14 -3.12 4.36 10.54
N ALA A 15 -2.33 3.63 9.76
CA ALA A 15 -2.17 2.19 9.95
C ALA A 15 -1.48 1.91 11.30
N ASN A 16 -0.38 2.62 11.60
CA ASN A 16 0.35 2.46 12.85
C ASN A 16 -0.50 2.77 14.08
N SER A 17 -1.43 3.74 13.99
CA SER A 17 -2.35 4.04 15.11
C SER A 17 -3.39 2.95 15.38
N GLN A 18 -3.49 1.94 14.51
CA GLN A 18 -4.37 0.77 14.70
C GLN A 18 -3.64 -0.45 15.28
N LEU A 19 -2.33 -0.35 15.53
CA LEU A 19 -1.58 -1.37 16.25
C LEU A 19 -2.00 -1.36 17.73
N GLY A 20 -2.22 -2.53 18.31
CA GLY A 20 -2.60 -2.66 19.72
C GLY A 20 -2.81 -4.11 20.14
N GLU A 21 -3.41 -4.31 21.32
CA GLU A 21 -3.68 -5.65 21.86
C GLU A 21 -4.60 -6.48 20.93
N ASP A 22 -5.53 -5.82 20.23
CA ASP A 22 -6.52 -6.46 19.37
C ASP A 22 -6.06 -6.67 17.91
N ALA A 23 -4.95 -6.04 17.50
CA ALA A 23 -4.45 -6.11 16.14
C ALA A 23 -2.93 -5.95 16.05
N HIS A 24 -2.25 -7.01 15.60
CA HIS A 24 -0.82 -6.99 15.35
C HIS A 24 -0.49 -6.49 13.92
N SER A 25 0.80 -6.25 13.66
CA SER A 25 1.29 -5.65 12.39
C SER A 25 0.83 -6.38 11.14
N GLY A 26 0.84 -7.71 11.13
CA GLY A 26 0.28 -8.51 10.03
C GLY A 26 -1.20 -8.24 9.74
N GLN A 27 -2.05 -8.11 10.77
CA GLN A 27 -3.48 -7.82 10.59
C GLN A 27 -3.71 -6.39 10.10
N VAL A 28 -3.02 -5.41 10.69
CA VAL A 28 -3.07 -4.01 10.25
C VAL A 28 -2.56 -3.87 8.82
N GLY A 29 -1.47 -4.56 8.46
CA GLY A 29 -0.93 -4.60 7.10
C GLY A 29 -1.92 -5.19 6.09
N ALA A 30 -2.61 -6.28 6.46
CA ALA A 30 -3.66 -6.86 5.61
C ALA A 30 -4.84 -5.88 5.41
N SER A 31 -5.27 -5.18 6.46
CA SER A 31 -6.29 -4.14 6.38
C SER A 31 -5.87 -2.99 5.48
N LEU A 32 -4.61 -2.54 5.56
CA LEU A 32 -4.06 -1.50 4.71
C LEU A 32 -4.03 -1.93 3.23
N LEU A 33 -3.60 -3.16 2.93
CA LEU A 33 -3.60 -3.71 1.58
C LEU A 33 -5.03 -3.78 1.01
N TYR A 34 -6.00 -4.22 1.82
CA TYR A 34 -7.40 -4.26 1.40
C TYR A 34 -7.98 -2.85 1.18
N ALA A 35 -7.62 -1.88 2.02
CA ALA A 35 -8.01 -0.49 1.84
C ALA A 35 -7.44 0.09 0.54
N ALA A 36 -6.17 -0.19 0.23
CA ALA A 36 -5.54 0.22 -1.02
C ALA A 36 -6.28 -0.38 -2.24
N ALA A 37 -6.62 -1.67 -2.21
CA ALA A 37 -7.37 -2.32 -3.29
C ALA A 37 -8.74 -1.66 -3.53
N ARG A 38 -9.49 -1.37 -2.46
CA ARG A 38 -10.81 -0.70 -2.54
C ARG A 38 -10.68 0.72 -3.10
N TYR A 39 -9.67 1.46 -2.66
CA TYR A 39 -9.41 2.80 -3.15
C TYR A 39 -9.04 2.78 -4.65
N SER A 40 -8.13 1.89 -5.06
CA SER A 40 -7.76 1.70 -6.46
C SER A 40 -8.96 1.35 -7.35
N ALA A 41 -9.86 0.47 -6.89
CA ALA A 41 -11.09 0.15 -7.62
C ALA A 41 -12.00 1.38 -7.77
N SER A 42 -12.16 2.18 -6.72
CA SER A 42 -12.94 3.42 -6.76
C SER A 42 -12.32 4.48 -7.67
N VAL A 43 -10.99 4.57 -7.74
CA VAL A 43 -10.30 5.49 -8.65
C VAL A 43 -10.47 5.03 -10.10
N ALA A 44 -10.30 3.73 -10.36
CA ALA A 44 -10.48 3.16 -11.70
C ALA A 44 -11.90 3.38 -12.24
N SER A 45 -12.92 3.29 -11.38
CA SER A 45 -14.32 3.47 -11.81
C SER A 45 -14.65 4.89 -12.28
N ILE A 46 -13.87 5.92 -11.92
CA ILE A 46 -14.12 7.32 -12.32
C ILE A 46 -14.10 7.47 -13.85
N GLY A 47 -13.35 6.63 -14.56
CA GLY A 47 -13.28 6.64 -16.02
C GLY A 47 -14.49 6.03 -16.74
N PHE A 48 -15.47 5.49 -16.01
CA PHE A 48 -16.53 4.67 -16.59
C PHE A 48 -17.91 5.23 -16.29
N VAL A 49 -18.82 5.11 -17.27
CA VAL A 49 -20.22 5.50 -17.15
C VAL A 49 -21.12 4.30 -16.84
N LYS A 50 -20.74 3.10 -17.30
CA LYS A 50 -21.51 1.87 -17.16
C LYS A 50 -20.71 0.80 -16.42
N GLY A 51 -21.37 0.12 -15.49
CA GLY A 51 -20.77 -0.98 -14.72
C GLY A 51 -20.30 -2.14 -15.59
N ASP A 52 -21.05 -2.46 -16.65
CA ASP A 52 -20.68 -3.55 -17.58
C ASP A 52 -19.38 -3.28 -18.33
N ASP A 53 -19.12 -2.03 -18.71
CA ASP A 53 -17.89 -1.66 -19.39
C ASP A 53 -16.71 -1.66 -18.40
N PHE A 54 -16.93 -1.20 -17.16
CA PHE A 54 -15.95 -1.33 -16.08
C PHE A 54 -15.60 -2.79 -15.78
N ALA A 55 -16.60 -3.68 -15.79
CA ALA A 55 -16.40 -5.10 -15.52
C ALA A 55 -15.58 -5.82 -16.61
N LYS A 56 -15.69 -5.39 -17.88
CA LYS A 56 -14.88 -5.93 -18.99
C LYS A 56 -13.41 -5.57 -18.85
N GLU A 57 -13.11 -4.39 -18.32
CA GLU A 57 -11.73 -3.88 -18.13
C GLU A 57 -11.09 -4.36 -16.82
N LYS A 58 -11.78 -5.22 -16.04
CA LYS A 58 -11.35 -5.64 -14.71
C LYS A 58 -9.92 -6.19 -14.69
N ASP A 59 -9.60 -7.10 -15.60
CA ASP A 59 -8.31 -7.79 -15.59
C ASP A 59 -7.16 -6.83 -15.95
N ASP A 60 -7.39 -5.92 -16.89
CA ASP A 60 -6.42 -4.88 -17.27
C ASP A 60 -6.19 -3.87 -16.13
N ILE A 61 -7.25 -3.49 -15.42
CA ILE A 61 -7.16 -2.65 -14.21
C ILE A 61 -6.34 -3.35 -13.12
N VAL A 62 -6.60 -4.64 -12.88
CA VAL A 62 -5.86 -5.45 -11.90
C VAL A 62 -4.38 -5.49 -12.25
N GLU A 63 -4.04 -5.81 -13.50
CA GLU A 63 -2.65 -5.89 -13.94
C GLU A 63 -1.93 -4.55 -13.80
N PHE A 64 -2.59 -3.44 -14.15
CA PHE A 64 -2.03 -2.10 -13.99
C PHE A 64 -1.64 -1.77 -12.54
N TYR A 65 -2.54 -2.02 -11.58
CA TYR A 65 -2.25 -1.73 -10.17
C TYR A 65 -1.25 -2.73 -9.56
N VAL A 66 -1.37 -4.02 -9.89
CA VAL A 66 -0.45 -5.06 -9.38
C VAL A 66 0.97 -4.80 -9.86
N LYS A 67 1.17 -4.41 -11.13
CA LYS A 67 2.50 -4.09 -11.66
C LYS A 67 3.16 -2.94 -10.90
N GLN A 68 2.42 -1.87 -10.62
CA GLN A 68 2.94 -0.73 -9.86
C GLN A 68 3.24 -1.10 -8.40
N TYR A 69 2.32 -1.80 -7.75
CA TYR A 69 2.53 -2.25 -6.37
C TYR A 69 3.74 -3.18 -6.25
N ARG A 70 3.88 -4.13 -7.19
CA ARG A 70 5.02 -5.04 -7.25
C ARG A 70 6.35 -4.28 -7.36
N GLN A 71 6.42 -3.25 -8.21
CA GLN A 71 7.63 -2.44 -8.35
C GLN A 71 7.95 -1.70 -7.04
N MET A 72 6.98 -0.97 -6.48
CA MET A 72 7.17 -0.23 -5.23
C MET A 72 7.58 -1.15 -4.07
N LEU A 73 6.93 -2.30 -3.93
CA LEU A 73 7.26 -3.29 -2.91
C LEU A 73 8.68 -3.83 -3.11
N SER A 74 9.06 -4.18 -4.34
CA SER A 74 10.40 -4.67 -4.67
C SER A 74 11.47 -3.65 -4.33
N ASP A 75 11.25 -2.38 -4.66
CA ASP A 75 12.20 -1.30 -4.38
C ASP A 75 12.37 -1.09 -2.87
N ASN A 76 11.28 -1.08 -2.11
CA ASN A 76 11.33 -0.96 -0.64
C ASN A 76 12.01 -2.18 0.01
N LEU A 77 11.72 -3.40 -0.45
CA LEU A 77 12.40 -4.60 0.07
C LEU A 77 13.89 -4.59 -0.24
N THR A 78 14.28 -4.11 -1.41
CA THR A 78 15.69 -3.95 -1.79
C THR A 78 16.38 -2.94 -0.89
N ASP A 79 15.75 -1.79 -0.63
CA ASP A 79 16.27 -0.76 0.27
C ASP A 79 16.41 -1.29 1.71
N TYR A 80 15.40 -1.99 2.24
CA TYR A 80 15.47 -2.63 3.55
C TYR A 80 16.57 -3.70 3.63
N ALA A 81 16.78 -4.47 2.56
CA ALA A 81 17.85 -5.47 2.51
C ALA A 81 19.24 -4.81 2.50
N GLN A 82 19.40 -3.70 1.78
CA GLN A 82 20.67 -2.95 1.71
C GLN A 82 21.00 -2.23 3.01
N ASN A 83 19.98 -1.72 3.71
CA ASN A 83 20.12 -0.93 4.94
C ASN A 83 19.75 -1.72 6.21
N PHE A 84 19.69 -3.05 6.12
CA PHE A 84 19.16 -3.92 7.16
C PHE A 84 19.77 -3.67 8.54
N ASP A 85 21.11 -3.65 8.63
CA ASP A 85 21.82 -3.45 9.89
C ASP A 85 21.53 -2.08 10.52
N GLN A 86 21.39 -1.04 9.70
CA GLN A 86 21.07 0.30 10.17
C GLN A 86 19.66 0.36 10.75
N TYR A 87 18.67 -0.21 10.05
CA TYR A 87 17.27 -0.17 10.46
C TYR A 87 16.99 -1.06 11.68
N ILE A 88 17.62 -2.24 11.76
CA ILE A 88 17.49 -3.11 12.94
C ILE A 88 18.17 -2.52 14.18
N ASN A 89 19.30 -1.83 14.03
CA ASN A 89 19.98 -1.23 15.17
C ASN A 89 19.25 0.00 15.75
N ILE A 90 18.58 0.79 14.90
CA ILE A 90 17.70 1.89 15.36
C ILE A 90 16.56 1.33 16.24
N ASN A 91 15.96 0.21 15.83
CA ASN A 91 14.87 -0.44 16.59
C ASN A 91 15.31 -1.06 17.93
N LYS A 92 16.62 -1.19 18.21
CA LYS A 92 17.14 -1.67 19.51
C LYS A 92 17.41 -0.56 20.53
N GLN A 93 17.42 0.71 20.10
CA GLN A 93 17.72 1.87 20.95
C GLN A 93 16.46 2.65 21.37
N SER A 94 15.28 2.19 20.98
CA SER A 94 13.96 2.72 21.39
C SER A 94 13.29 1.76 22.37
#